data_AF-A0A8R1E4C2-F1
#
_entry.id   AF-A0A8R1E4C2-F1
#
_cell.length_a   1.000
_cell.length_b   1.000
_cell.length_c   1.000
_cell.angle_alpha   90.00
_cell.angle_beta   90.00
_cell.angle_gamma   90.00
#
_symmetry.space_group_name_H-M   'P 1'
#
loop_
_entity.id
_entity.type
_entity.pdbx_description
1 polymer ?
#
loop_
_entity_poly.entity_id
_entity_poly.type
_entity_poly.pdbx_seq_one_letter_code
_entity_poly.pdbx_strand_id
1 'polypeptide(L)'
;MFMLVQGALYASTIALLAVQFTYRYVTVFKAQKLYYFQGFYFFFWILYVIWFAFEWAMGLYYFASLDDYSIEYMRAEMKDFYKLNIDQTTNFIVVVYESIPQSTNAKVRWWNLCCTFNMTFVMCFQYSIMIYCGRQLYYDMNEKISNLSKQLRKLHRQIFKTLVLQITTPTIVLFSPLVFTLYAPLFDLRLSVPTGVFLSGFSLYPALDAFVLMYVITDYRKAFQIIFTTDRLLLV
;
A
#
# COMPACT_ATOMS: atom_id res chain seq x y z
N MET A 1 16.87 11.96 1.10
CA MET A 1 16.47 11.60 -0.28
C MET A 1 15.84 10.21 -0.36
N PHE A 2 16.49 9.16 0.16
CA PHE A 2 16.00 7.77 0.10
C PHE A 2 14.55 7.59 0.58
N MET A 3 14.19 8.14 1.75
CA MET A 3 12.83 8.01 2.27
C MET A 3 11.75 8.79 1.50
N LEU A 4 12.09 9.89 0.82
CA LEU A 4 11.15 10.57 -0.07
C LEU A 4 10.78 9.66 -1.25
N VAL A 5 11.79 9.02 -1.84
CA VAL A 5 11.60 8.05 -2.93
C VAL A 5 10.76 6.88 -2.44
N GLN A 6 11.04 6.36 -1.24
CA GLN A 6 10.28 5.27 -0.66
C GLN A 6 8.81 5.64 -0.37
N GLY A 7 8.57 6.83 0.18
CA GLY A 7 7.21 7.36 0.37
C GLY A 7 6.46 7.54 -0.95
N ALA A 8 7.12 8.08 -1.97
CA ALA A 8 6.54 8.23 -3.31
C ALA A 8 6.18 6.88 -3.94
N LEU A 9 7.07 5.88 -3.85
CA LEU A 9 6.82 4.52 -4.34
C LEU A 9 5.66 3.86 -3.60
N TYR A 10 5.55 4.11 -2.30
CA TYR A 10 4.45 3.61 -1.48
C TYR A 10 3.10 4.21 -1.90
N ALA A 11 3.02 5.54 -1.99
CA ALA A 11 1.82 6.23 -2.47
C ALA A 11 1.45 5.80 -3.89
N SER A 12 2.46 5.62 -4.76
CA SER A 12 2.27 5.06 -6.11
C SER A 12 1.65 3.67 -6.07
N THR A 13 2.11 2.80 -5.16
CA THR A 13 1.62 1.43 -5.02
C THR A 13 0.16 1.42 -4.58
N ILE A 14 -0.20 2.20 -3.57
CA ILE A 14 -1.60 2.31 -3.12
C ILE A 14 -2.50 2.86 -4.23
N ALA A 15 -2.08 3.94 -4.90
CA ALA A 15 -2.85 4.52 -6.01
C ALA A 15 -3.02 3.50 -7.14
N LEU A 16 -1.96 2.77 -7.51
CA LEU A 16 -2.01 1.71 -8.52
C LEU A 16 -2.97 0.59 -8.11
N LEU A 17 -3.04 0.22 -6.83
CA LEU A 17 -4.02 -0.74 -6.33
C LEU A 17 -5.45 -0.27 -6.52
N ALA A 18 -5.76 0.98 -6.14
CA ALA A 18 -7.09 1.54 -6.37
C ALA A 18 -7.47 1.52 -7.86
N VAL A 19 -6.52 1.85 -8.75
CA VAL A 19 -6.71 1.76 -10.21
C VAL A 19 -6.95 0.32 -10.66
N GLN A 20 -6.17 -0.65 -10.17
CA GLN A 20 -6.34 -2.07 -10.51
C GLN A 20 -7.71 -2.61 -10.07
N PHE A 21 -8.19 -2.23 -8.88
CA PHE A 21 -9.53 -2.58 -8.41
C PHE A 21 -10.62 -1.98 -9.29
N THR A 22 -10.47 -0.72 -9.67
CA THR A 22 -11.38 -0.03 -10.58
C THR A 22 -11.40 -0.70 -11.97
N TYR A 23 -10.22 -1.02 -12.50
CA TYR A 23 -10.06 -1.72 -13.77
C TYR A 23 -10.76 -3.08 -13.77
N ARG A 24 -10.54 -3.89 -12.72
CA ARG A 24 -11.17 -5.20 -12.56
C ARG A 24 -12.69 -5.09 -12.50
N TYR A 25 -13.21 -4.13 -11.74
CA TYR A 25 -14.64 -3.86 -11.68
C TYR A 25 -15.22 -3.52 -13.07
N VAL A 26 -14.59 -2.59 -13.78
CA VAL A 26 -15.01 -2.17 -15.11
C VAL A 26 -14.93 -3.32 -16.12
N THR A 27 -13.87 -4.12 -16.08
CA THR A 27 -13.67 -5.24 -17.01
C THR A 27 -14.75 -6.31 -16.85
N VAL A 28 -15.13 -6.65 -15.61
CA VAL A 28 -16.10 -7.72 -15.34
C VAL A 28 -17.55 -7.27 -15.57
N PHE A 29 -17.89 -6.04 -15.18
CA PHE A 29 -19.30 -5.60 -15.18
C PHE A 29 -19.64 -4.57 -16.25
N LYS A 30 -18.67 -3.76 -16.68
CA LYS A 30 -18.87 -2.64 -17.62
C LYS A 30 -17.90 -2.72 -18.78
N ALA A 31 -17.89 -3.83 -19.51
CA ALA A 31 -17.00 -4.05 -20.66
C ALA A 31 -17.05 -2.89 -21.69
N GLN A 32 -18.21 -2.24 -21.87
CA GLN A 32 -18.34 -1.06 -22.73
C GLN A 32 -17.53 0.16 -22.26
N LYS A 33 -17.19 0.26 -20.96
CA LYS A 33 -16.39 1.33 -20.37
C LYS A 33 -14.89 1.00 -20.35
N LEU A 34 -14.47 -0.12 -20.93
CA LEU A 34 -13.07 -0.54 -20.95
C LEU A 34 -12.17 0.43 -21.74
N TYR A 35 -12.75 1.23 -22.65
CA TYR A 35 -12.00 2.25 -23.41
C TYR A 35 -11.34 3.31 -22.51
N TYR A 36 -11.83 3.53 -21.27
CA TYR A 36 -11.17 4.42 -20.31
C TYR A 36 -9.82 3.91 -19.80
N PHE A 37 -9.52 2.63 -20.01
CA PHE A 37 -8.26 2.00 -19.63
C PHE A 37 -7.38 1.70 -20.85
N GLN A 38 -7.74 2.20 -22.03
CA GLN A 38 -7.05 1.95 -23.29
C GLN A 38 -6.76 3.25 -24.03
N GLY A 39 -5.78 3.23 -24.93
CA GLY A 39 -5.43 4.37 -25.78
C GLY A 39 -5.07 5.62 -24.98
N PHE A 40 -5.62 6.77 -25.37
CA PHE A 40 -5.31 8.06 -24.73
C PHE A 40 -5.78 8.14 -23.27
N TYR A 41 -6.89 7.47 -22.91
CA TYR A 41 -7.42 7.55 -21.55
C TYR A 41 -6.53 6.86 -20.50
N PHE A 42 -5.67 5.93 -20.93
CA PHE A 42 -4.69 5.28 -20.07
C PHE A 42 -3.73 6.29 -19.41
N PHE A 43 -3.39 7.38 -20.12
CA PHE A 43 -2.51 8.41 -19.58
C PHE A 43 -3.10 9.12 -18.35
N PHE A 44 -4.44 9.23 -18.24
CA PHE A 44 -5.06 9.80 -17.04
C PHE A 44 -4.78 8.97 -15.79
N TRP A 45 -4.72 7.64 -15.90
CA TRP A 45 -4.38 6.77 -14.77
C TRP A 45 -2.91 6.85 -14.38
N ILE A 46 -2.01 7.02 -15.36
CA ILE A 46 -0.59 7.29 -15.07
C ILE A 46 -0.45 8.62 -14.33
N LEU A 47 -1.10 9.68 -14.81
CA LEU A 47 -1.08 11.00 -14.17
C LEU A 47 -1.68 10.94 -12.77
N TYR A 48 -2.75 10.18 -12.56
CA TYR A 48 -3.33 9.92 -11.25
C TYR A 48 -2.30 9.32 -10.28
N VAL A 49 -1.58 8.27 -10.69
CA VAL A 49 -0.55 7.63 -9.84
C VAL A 49 0.60 8.60 -9.55
N ILE A 50 1.10 9.31 -10.56
CA ILE A 50 2.18 10.29 -10.41
C ILE A 50 1.77 11.43 -9.47
N TRP A 51 0.53 11.89 -9.56
CA TRP A 51 0.00 12.94 -8.70
C TRP A 51 0.07 12.56 -7.22
N PHE A 52 -0.43 11.37 -6.85
CA PHE A 52 -0.37 10.91 -5.45
C PHE A 52 1.05 10.60 -4.99
N ALA A 53 1.92 10.13 -5.88
CA ALA A 53 3.34 9.95 -5.57
C ALA A 53 4.02 11.29 -5.22
N PHE A 54 3.74 12.31 -6.03
CA PHE A 54 4.28 13.66 -5.83
C PHE A 54 3.71 14.31 -4.58
N GLU A 55 2.40 14.24 -4.38
CA GLU A 55 1.73 14.84 -3.24
C GLU A 55 2.22 14.24 -1.91
N TRP A 56 2.41 12.92 -1.84
CA TRP A 56 2.99 12.27 -0.66
C TRP A 56 4.46 12.67 -0.42
N ALA A 57 5.27 12.73 -1.48
CA ALA A 57 6.67 13.14 -1.37
C ALA A 57 6.80 14.61 -0.91
N MET A 58 5.94 15.48 -1.42
CA MET A 58 5.86 16.88 -1.02
C MET A 58 5.40 16.99 0.45
N GLY A 59 4.38 16.23 0.85
CA GLY A 59 3.93 16.17 2.25
C GLY A 59 5.05 15.78 3.21
N LEU A 60 5.86 14.77 2.85
CA LEU A 60 7.07 14.40 3.61
C LEU A 60 8.12 15.51 3.63
N TYR A 61 8.39 16.13 2.48
CA TYR A 61 9.44 17.15 2.36
C TYR A 61 9.14 18.41 3.17
N TYR A 62 7.91 18.93 3.09
CA TYR A 62 7.53 20.16 3.77
C TYR A 62 7.16 19.95 5.24
N PHE A 63 6.48 18.86 5.57
CA PHE A 63 5.88 18.69 6.89
C PHE A 63 6.63 17.74 7.82
N ALA A 64 7.57 16.94 7.32
CA ALA A 64 8.37 16.02 8.13
C ALA A 64 9.87 16.37 8.13
N SER A 65 10.23 17.62 7.79
CA SER A 65 11.61 18.07 7.75
C SER A 65 12.33 17.82 9.08
N LEU A 66 13.57 17.31 8.98
CA LEU A 66 14.44 17.11 10.13
C LEU A 66 14.73 18.44 10.80
N ASP A 67 14.39 18.55 12.07
CA ASP A 67 14.87 19.60 12.96
C ASP A 67 15.84 19.01 13.98
N ASP A 68 16.64 19.88 14.60
CA ASP A 68 17.67 19.50 15.58
C ASP A 68 17.07 18.66 16.72
N TYR A 69 15.83 18.93 17.10
CA TYR A 69 15.12 18.16 18.12
C TYR A 69 14.83 16.71 17.69
N SER A 70 14.36 16.48 16.46
CA SER A 70 14.13 15.12 15.96
C SER A 70 15.43 14.32 15.86
N ILE A 71 16.50 14.99 15.41
CA ILE A 71 17.83 14.39 15.33
C ILE A 71 18.28 13.94 16.72
N GLU A 72 18.15 14.80 17.73
CA GLU A 72 18.57 14.47 19.09
C GLU A 72 17.69 13.38 19.72
N TYR A 73 16.37 13.43 19.49
CA TYR A 73 15.43 12.42 19.98
C TYR A 73 15.76 11.02 19.48
N MET A 74 16.12 10.88 18.20
CA MET A 74 16.45 9.56 17.62
C MET A 74 17.91 9.16 17.78
N ARG A 75 18.80 10.06 18.24
CA ARG A 75 20.27 9.85 18.28
C ARG A 75 20.64 8.58 19.04
N ALA A 76 20.02 8.35 20.18
CA ALA A 76 20.24 7.15 21.00
C ALA A 76 19.75 5.88 20.27
N GLU A 77 18.50 5.88 19.81
CA GLU A 77 17.87 4.74 19.13
C GLU A 77 18.60 4.32 17.84
N MET A 78 19.01 5.28 17.02
CA MET A 78 19.73 5.01 15.76
C MET A 78 21.15 4.46 16.00
N LYS A 79 21.81 4.90 17.08
CA LYS A 79 23.12 4.39 17.46
C LYS A 79 23.03 2.99 18.06
N ASP A 80 22.04 2.74 18.90
CA ASP A 80 21.93 1.50 19.66
C ASP A 80 21.34 0.35 18.82
N PHE A 81 20.30 0.60 18.02
CA PHE A 81 19.66 -0.43 17.20
C PHE A 81 20.24 -0.55 15.80
N TYR A 82 20.51 0.57 15.14
CA TYR A 82 20.95 0.57 13.74
C TYR A 82 22.46 0.72 13.58
N LYS A 83 23.20 1.04 14.65
CA LYS A 83 24.66 1.30 14.64
C LYS A 83 25.06 2.37 13.61
N LEU A 84 24.17 3.32 13.35
CA LEU A 84 24.34 4.40 12.37
C LEU A 84 24.39 5.76 13.06
N ASN A 85 25.25 6.65 12.57
CA ASN A 85 25.25 8.05 12.96
C ASN A 85 24.12 8.79 12.21
N ILE A 86 23.23 9.45 12.94
CA ILE A 86 22.12 10.22 12.34
C ILE A 86 22.63 11.32 11.42
N ASP A 87 23.74 11.95 11.77
CA ASP A 87 24.35 13.02 10.98
C ASP A 87 24.76 12.57 9.57
N GLN A 88 24.86 11.25 9.33
CA GLN A 88 25.20 10.64 8.05
C GLN A 88 24.00 10.03 7.31
N THR A 89 22.81 10.01 7.91
CA THR A 89 21.65 9.28 7.39
C THR A 89 20.44 10.21 7.28
N THR A 90 19.94 10.45 6.06
CA THR A 90 18.77 11.34 5.85
C THR A 90 17.50 10.66 6.34
N ASN A 91 17.18 10.84 7.64
CA ASN A 91 15.98 10.29 8.23
C ASN A 91 14.77 11.24 8.16
N PHE A 92 13.53 10.73 8.17
CA PHE A 92 12.34 11.53 8.45
C PHE A 92 11.77 10.95 9.73
N ILE A 93 11.60 11.80 10.73
CA ILE A 93 11.19 11.39 12.06
C ILE A 93 9.95 12.21 12.38
N VAL A 94 8.79 11.55 12.35
CA VAL A 94 7.55 12.18 12.77
C VAL A 94 7.51 12.15 14.29
N VAL A 95 8.07 13.18 14.92
CA VAL A 95 7.93 13.39 16.36
C VAL A 95 6.75 14.32 16.60
N VAL A 96 5.72 13.83 17.27
CA VAL A 96 4.48 14.62 17.51
C VAL A 96 4.66 15.59 18.68
N TYR A 97 5.43 15.18 19.68
CA TYR A 97 5.60 15.91 20.94
C TYR A 97 7.05 16.36 21.13
N GLU A 98 7.23 17.67 21.28
CA GLU A 98 8.48 18.28 21.71
C GLU A 98 8.43 18.42 23.25
N SER A 99 9.31 17.70 23.95
CA SER A 99 9.49 17.85 25.39
C SER A 99 10.19 19.17 25.67
N ILE A 100 9.52 20.06 26.40
CA ILE A 100 10.09 21.36 26.77
C ILE A 100 11.00 21.14 27.99
N PRO A 101 12.28 21.52 27.93
CA PRO A 101 13.15 21.47 29.10
C PRO A 101 12.51 22.25 30.26
N GLN A 102 12.39 21.61 31.43
CA GLN A 102 11.85 22.17 32.68
C GLN A 102 10.33 22.41 32.75
N SER A 103 9.52 21.81 31.85
CA SER A 103 8.06 21.85 31.92
C SER A 103 7.46 20.44 31.85
N THR A 104 6.36 20.20 32.57
CA THR A 104 5.58 18.95 32.47
C THR A 104 4.75 18.89 31.18
N ASN A 105 4.65 20.00 30.45
CA ASN A 105 3.86 20.11 29.23
C ASN A 105 4.72 19.86 27.99
N ALA A 106 4.27 18.96 27.11
CA ALA A 106 4.84 18.78 25.79
C ALA A 106 4.22 19.77 24.79
N LYS A 107 5.04 20.31 23.89
CA LYS A 107 4.60 21.16 22.79
C LYS A 107 4.26 20.30 21.58
N VAL A 108 3.06 20.47 21.04
CA VAL A 108 2.62 19.75 19.84
C VAL A 108 3.27 20.35 18.61
N ARG A 109 3.89 19.50 17.79
CA ARG A 109 4.49 19.89 16.51
C ARG A 109 3.43 19.83 15.41
N TRP A 110 2.70 20.94 15.26
CA TRP A 110 1.58 21.06 14.33
C TRP A 110 1.93 20.71 12.87
N TRP A 111 3.15 20.99 12.39
CA TRP A 111 3.57 20.60 11.05
C TRP A 111 3.66 19.06 10.88
N ASN A 112 4.28 18.36 11.83
CA ASN A 112 4.34 16.89 11.82
C ASN A 112 2.93 16.26 11.94
N LEU A 113 2.04 16.91 12.69
CA LEU A 113 0.64 16.53 12.78
C LEU A 113 -0.11 16.74 11.44
N CYS A 114 0.12 17.86 10.75
CA CYS A 114 -0.40 18.11 9.40
C CYS A 114 0.11 17.07 8.40
N CYS A 115 1.38 16.65 8.48
CA CYS A 115 1.91 15.53 7.69
C CYS A 115 1.09 14.26 7.90
N THR A 116 0.82 13.93 9.17
CA THR A 116 0.07 12.75 9.58
C THR A 116 -1.37 12.78 9.07
N PHE A 117 -2.03 13.93 9.14
CA PHE A 117 -3.37 14.12 8.59
C PHE A 117 -3.40 14.01 7.06
N ASN A 118 -2.42 14.61 6.39
CA ASN A 118 -2.31 14.54 4.93
C ASN A 118 -2.13 13.09 4.45
N MET A 119 -1.21 12.34 5.03
CA MET A 119 -1.02 10.91 4.72
C MET A 119 -2.27 10.07 5.02
N THR A 120 -2.92 10.34 6.15
CA THR A 120 -4.18 9.68 6.51
C THR A 120 -5.26 9.93 5.46
N PHE A 121 -5.42 11.17 5.03
CA PHE A 121 -6.40 11.54 4.00
C PHE A 121 -6.17 10.77 2.71
N VAL A 122 -4.93 10.75 2.21
CA VAL A 122 -4.56 10.02 0.99
C VAL A 122 -4.87 8.52 1.12
N MET A 123 -4.47 7.90 2.23
CA MET A 123 -4.76 6.50 2.49
C MET A 123 -6.26 6.20 2.53
N CYS A 124 -7.02 6.98 3.30
CA CYS A 124 -8.46 6.81 3.42
C CYS A 124 -9.16 6.96 2.07
N PHE A 125 -8.74 7.95 1.27
CA PHE A 125 -9.28 8.17 -0.07
C PHE A 125 -9.07 6.95 -0.98
N GLN A 126 -7.83 6.47 -1.10
CA GLN A 126 -7.51 5.32 -1.96
C GLN A 126 -8.18 4.03 -1.47
N TYR A 127 -8.17 3.81 -0.15
CA TYR A 127 -8.78 2.63 0.45
C TYR A 127 -10.31 2.62 0.30
N SER A 128 -10.95 3.80 0.35
CA SER A 128 -12.38 3.93 0.10
C SER A 128 -12.76 3.54 -1.33
N ILE A 129 -11.93 3.91 -2.32
CA ILE A 129 -12.10 3.46 -3.72
C ILE A 129 -12.01 1.93 -3.81
N MET A 130 -11.00 1.33 -3.17
CA MET A 130 -10.82 -0.13 -3.16
C MET A 130 -12.03 -0.85 -2.53
N ILE A 131 -12.50 -0.38 -1.36
CA ILE A 131 -13.69 -0.95 -0.69
C ILE A 131 -14.93 -0.77 -1.56
N TYR A 132 -15.15 0.41 -2.14
CA TYR A 132 -16.29 0.68 -3.01
C TYR A 132 -16.30 -0.26 -4.22
N CYS A 133 -15.18 -0.37 -4.94
CA CYS A 133 -15.05 -1.27 -6.08
C CYS A 133 -15.22 -2.74 -5.66
N GLY A 134 -14.66 -3.14 -4.52
CA GLY A 134 -14.81 -4.49 -3.98
C GLY A 134 -16.25 -4.82 -3.61
N ARG A 135 -16.94 -3.90 -2.94
CA ARG A 135 -18.35 -4.02 -2.56
C ARG A 135 -19.22 -4.12 -3.80
N GLN A 136 -19.05 -3.21 -4.76
CA GLN A 136 -19.83 -3.22 -5.99
C GLN A 136 -19.61 -4.51 -6.77
N LEU A 137 -18.36 -5.00 -6.83
CA LEU A 137 -18.06 -6.29 -7.46
C LEU A 137 -18.78 -7.46 -6.77
N TYR A 138 -18.88 -7.44 -5.44
CA TYR A 138 -19.61 -8.47 -4.70
C TYR A 138 -21.11 -8.51 -5.03
N TYR A 139 -21.77 -7.36 -5.01
CA TYR A 139 -23.20 -7.26 -5.29
C TYR A 139 -23.53 -7.65 -6.74
N ASP A 140 -22.86 -7.02 -7.70
CA ASP A 140 -23.13 -7.22 -9.13
C ASP A 140 -22.84 -8.68 -9.54
N MET A 141 -21.87 -9.34 -8.88
CA MET A 141 -21.55 -10.74 -9.14
C MET A 141 -22.67 -11.69 -8.69
N ASN A 142 -23.25 -11.47 -7.51
CA ASN A 142 -24.33 -12.33 -7.01
C ASN A 142 -25.54 -12.30 -7.95
N GLU A 143 -25.83 -11.14 -8.54
CA GLU A 143 -26.90 -10.97 -9.52
C GLU A 143 -26.59 -11.67 -10.85
N LYS A 144 -25.38 -11.52 -11.40
CA LYS A 144 -25.02 -12.14 -12.69
C LYS A 144 -24.84 -13.65 -12.62
N ILE A 145 -24.40 -14.19 -11.48
CA ILE A 145 -24.10 -15.62 -11.31
C ILE A 145 -25.30 -16.53 -11.57
N SER A 146 -26.54 -16.05 -11.40
CA SER A 146 -27.75 -16.86 -11.64
C SER A 146 -27.97 -17.20 -13.11
N ASN A 147 -27.49 -16.34 -14.02
CA ASN A 147 -27.80 -16.43 -15.45
C ASN A 147 -26.69 -17.09 -16.29
N LEU A 148 -25.61 -17.57 -15.64
CA LEU A 148 -24.43 -18.11 -16.32
C LEU A 148 -24.43 -19.64 -16.38
N SER A 149 -23.77 -20.18 -17.41
CA SER A 149 -23.52 -21.62 -17.53
C SER A 149 -22.73 -22.16 -16.33
N LYS A 150 -22.84 -23.46 -16.05
CA LYS A 150 -22.15 -24.10 -14.89
C LYS A 150 -20.63 -23.86 -14.90
N GLN A 151 -20.00 -23.90 -16.07
CA GLN A 151 -18.56 -23.68 -16.22
C GLN A 151 -18.18 -22.22 -15.96
N LEU A 152 -18.90 -21.26 -16.55
CA LEU A 152 -18.65 -19.84 -16.38
C LEU A 152 -18.93 -19.39 -14.93
N ARG A 153 -19.97 -19.95 -14.30
CA ARG A 153 -20.29 -19.76 -12.88
C ARG A 153 -19.14 -20.18 -11.96
N LYS A 154 -18.49 -21.33 -12.25
CA LYS A 154 -17.34 -21.81 -11.48
C LYS A 154 -16.16 -20.84 -11.61
N LEU A 155 -15.87 -20.35 -12.81
CA LEU A 155 -14.79 -19.38 -13.07
C LEU A 155 -15.04 -18.06 -12.32
N HIS A 156 -16.22 -17.46 -12.43
CA HIS A 156 -16.55 -16.22 -11.74
C HIS A 156 -16.43 -16.35 -10.21
N ARG A 157 -16.83 -17.48 -9.64
CA ARG A 157 -16.69 -17.75 -8.20
C ARG A 157 -15.21 -17.82 -7.76
N GLN A 158 -14.32 -18.33 -8.62
CA GLN A 158 -12.87 -18.33 -8.36
C GLN A 158 -12.27 -16.93 -8.45
N ILE A 159 -12.64 -16.16 -9.49
CA ILE A 159 -12.22 -14.75 -9.63
C ILE A 159 -12.62 -13.95 -8.41
N PHE A 160 -13.83 -14.16 -7.89
CA PHE A 160 -14.28 -13.46 -6.69
C PHE A 160 -13.56 -13.87 -5.42
N LYS A 161 -13.35 -15.17 -5.19
CA LYS A 161 -12.53 -15.61 -4.04
C LYS A 161 -11.15 -14.98 -4.09
N THR A 162 -10.56 -14.91 -5.29
CA THR A 162 -9.28 -14.24 -5.50
C THR A 162 -9.40 -12.76 -5.17
N LEU A 163 -10.44 -12.07 -5.64
CA LEU A 163 -10.62 -10.65 -5.37
C LEU A 163 -10.77 -10.35 -3.87
N VAL A 164 -11.54 -11.15 -3.13
CA VAL A 164 -11.64 -11.01 -1.66
C VAL A 164 -10.26 -11.11 -1.02
N LEU A 165 -9.48 -12.12 -1.39
CA LEU A 165 -8.11 -12.28 -0.88
C LEU A 165 -7.21 -11.10 -1.28
N GLN A 166 -7.38 -10.53 -2.48
CA GLN A 166 -6.62 -9.38 -2.95
C GLN A 166 -7.02 -8.06 -2.30
N ILE A 167 -8.21 -7.94 -1.71
CA ILE A 167 -8.57 -6.78 -0.87
C ILE A 167 -8.01 -6.97 0.54
N THR A 168 -8.12 -8.19 1.07
CA THR A 168 -7.65 -8.52 2.42
C THR A 168 -6.11 -8.44 2.52
N THR A 169 -5.38 -8.89 1.50
CA THR A 169 -3.91 -8.91 1.48
C THR A 169 -3.28 -7.52 1.69
N PRO A 170 -3.56 -6.49 0.86
CA PRO A 170 -3.01 -5.16 1.08
C PRO A 170 -3.51 -4.55 2.39
N THR A 171 -4.73 -4.85 2.84
CA THR A 171 -5.24 -4.38 4.14
C THR A 171 -4.33 -4.83 5.28
N ILE A 172 -3.93 -6.11 5.29
CA ILE A 172 -3.10 -6.70 6.35
C ILE A 172 -1.61 -6.34 6.15
N VAL A 173 -1.12 -6.41 4.92
CA VAL A 173 0.33 -6.31 4.62
C VAL A 173 0.79 -4.87 4.41
N LEU A 174 -0.06 -4.00 3.85
CA LEU A 174 0.29 -2.61 3.53
C LEU A 174 -0.33 -1.60 4.49
N PHE A 175 -1.65 -1.68 4.72
CA PHE A 175 -2.35 -0.66 5.50
C PHE A 175 -2.18 -0.83 7.01
N SER A 176 -2.30 -2.06 7.54
CA SER A 176 -2.17 -2.29 8.99
C SER A 176 -0.82 -1.85 9.57
N PRO A 177 0.34 -2.20 8.97
CA PRO A 177 1.64 -1.76 9.50
C PRO A 177 1.85 -0.27 9.35
N LEU A 178 1.27 0.34 8.31
CA LEU A 178 1.37 1.78 8.11
C LEU A 178 0.51 2.56 9.11
N VAL A 179 -0.74 2.15 9.35
CA VAL A 179 -1.59 2.76 10.39
C VAL A 179 -0.88 2.65 11.74
N PHE A 180 -0.30 1.50 12.05
CA PHE A 180 0.50 1.37 13.28
C PHE A 180 1.67 2.36 13.30
N THR A 181 2.48 2.42 12.25
CA THR A 181 3.66 3.30 12.18
C THR A 181 3.29 4.79 12.20
N LEU A 182 2.17 5.17 11.59
CA LEU A 182 1.72 6.54 11.47
C LEU A 182 1.10 7.06 12.77
N TYR A 183 0.36 6.22 13.48
CA TYR A 183 -0.33 6.61 14.71
C TYR A 183 0.47 6.29 15.98
N ALA A 184 1.45 5.37 15.95
CA ALA A 184 2.29 5.07 17.11
C ALA A 184 2.96 6.32 17.73
N PRO A 185 3.48 7.29 16.94
CA PRO A 185 4.04 8.53 17.49
C PRO A 185 3.04 9.42 18.23
N LEU A 186 1.73 9.27 18.00
CA LEU A 186 0.67 10.04 18.68
C LEU A 186 0.40 9.55 20.10
N PHE A 187 0.79 8.31 20.42
CA PHE A 187 0.53 7.71 21.74
C PHE A 187 1.68 7.91 22.75
N ASP A 188 2.73 8.67 22.38
CA ASP A 188 3.94 8.90 23.18
C ASP A 188 4.54 7.61 23.77
N LEU A 189 4.36 6.50 23.07
CA LEU A 189 4.90 5.21 23.47
C LEU A 189 6.37 5.17 23.04
N ARG A 190 7.28 4.94 23.99
CA ARG A 190 8.70 4.63 23.72
C ARG A 190 8.81 3.24 23.09
N LEU A 191 8.36 3.13 21.84
CA LEU A 191 8.37 1.91 21.05
C LEU A 191 9.51 2.00 20.04
N SER A 192 10.61 1.31 20.32
CA SER A 192 11.70 1.06 19.39
C SER A 192 11.25 0.03 18.33
N VAL A 193 10.34 0.44 17.45
CA VAL A 193 9.80 -0.43 16.41
C VAL A 193 10.73 -0.40 15.20
N PRO A 194 11.18 -1.56 14.69
CA PRO A 194 11.97 -1.61 13.47
C PRO A 194 11.08 -1.34 12.25
N THR A 195 10.75 -0.06 12.03
CA THR A 195 9.93 0.42 10.90
C THR A 195 10.51 -0.03 9.56
N GLY A 196 11.83 -0.24 9.48
CA GLY A 196 12.51 -0.84 8.33
C GLY A 196 11.98 -2.22 7.92
N VAL A 197 11.51 -3.04 8.86
CA VAL A 197 10.94 -4.37 8.55
C VAL A 197 9.58 -4.22 7.86
N PHE A 198 8.74 -3.32 8.36
CA PHE A 198 7.44 -3.03 7.74
C PHE A 198 7.61 -2.43 6.34
N LEU A 199 8.52 -1.48 6.21
CA LEU A 199 8.90 -0.88 4.94
C LEU A 199 9.44 -1.91 3.94
N SER A 200 10.21 -2.90 4.40
CA SER A 200 10.71 -3.99 3.55
C SER A 200 9.61 -4.96 3.14
N GLY A 201 8.65 -5.22 4.03
CA GLY A 201 7.45 -6.02 3.73
C GLY A 201 6.61 -5.43 2.59
N PHE A 202 6.58 -4.10 2.46
CA PHE A 202 5.87 -3.44 1.37
C PHE A 202 6.42 -3.79 -0.01
N SER A 203 7.75 -3.94 -0.13
CA SER A 203 8.40 -4.34 -1.39
C SER A 203 8.04 -5.77 -1.82
N LEU A 204 7.61 -6.63 -0.88
CA LEU A 204 7.21 -8.01 -1.16
C LEU A 204 5.74 -8.14 -1.56
N TYR A 205 4.93 -7.11 -1.36
CA TYR A 205 3.50 -7.15 -1.65
C TYR A 205 3.17 -7.57 -3.10
N PRO A 206 3.83 -7.03 -4.15
CA PRO A 206 3.53 -7.45 -5.53
C PRO A 206 3.77 -8.94 -5.76
N ALA A 207 4.81 -9.51 -5.12
CA ALA A 207 5.10 -10.93 -5.17
C ALA A 207 4.02 -11.76 -4.44
N LEU A 208 3.56 -11.28 -3.27
CA LEU A 208 2.47 -11.92 -2.53
C LEU A 208 1.15 -11.91 -3.31
N ASP A 209 0.78 -10.77 -3.94
CA ASP A 209 -0.43 -10.66 -4.76
C ASP A 209 -0.40 -11.63 -5.96
N ALA A 210 0.74 -11.73 -6.63
CA ALA A 210 0.95 -12.69 -7.71
C ALA A 210 0.82 -14.14 -7.23
N PHE A 211 1.41 -14.47 -6.07
CA PHE A 211 1.33 -15.80 -5.48
C PHE A 211 -0.10 -16.19 -5.12
N VAL A 212 -0.87 -15.28 -4.51
CA VAL A 212 -2.29 -15.49 -4.18
C VAL A 212 -3.09 -15.77 -5.46
N LEU A 213 -2.87 -15.01 -6.53
CA LEU A 213 -3.54 -15.22 -7.82
C LEU A 213 -3.23 -16.61 -8.40
N MET A 214 -1.96 -16.99 -8.43
CA MET A 214 -1.52 -18.28 -8.95
C MET A 214 -2.05 -19.46 -8.14
N TYR A 215 -2.16 -19.32 -6.83
CA TYR A 215 -2.65 -20.38 -5.94
C TYR A 215 -4.17 -20.56 -5.98
N VAL A 216 -4.94 -19.48 -6.14
CA VAL A 216 -6.42 -19.54 -6.01
C VAL A 216 -7.09 -19.94 -7.32
N ILE A 217 -6.59 -19.48 -8.46
CA ILE A 217 -7.20 -19.74 -9.77
C ILE A 217 -6.71 -21.07 -10.33
N THR A 218 -7.66 -21.97 -10.62
CA THR A 218 -7.34 -23.35 -11.02
C THR A 218 -6.57 -23.41 -12.34
N ASP A 219 -6.87 -22.53 -13.29
CA ASP A 219 -6.21 -22.51 -14.58
C ASP A 219 -4.74 -22.07 -14.47
N TYR A 220 -4.44 -21.07 -13.63
CA TYR A 220 -3.05 -20.68 -13.33
C TYR A 220 -2.29 -21.79 -12.61
N ARG A 221 -2.93 -22.48 -11.65
CA ARG A 221 -2.31 -23.65 -10.99
C ARG A 221 -1.96 -24.75 -11.97
N LYS A 222 -2.85 -25.08 -12.89
CA LYS A 222 -2.61 -26.12 -13.90
C LYS A 222 -1.48 -25.72 -14.84
N ALA A 223 -1.48 -24.46 -15.31
CA ALA A 223 -0.40 -23.94 -16.14
C ALA A 223 0.96 -24.01 -15.43
N PHE A 224 1.01 -23.61 -14.15
CA PHE A 224 2.20 -23.72 -13.31
C PHE A 224 2.66 -25.18 -13.17
N GLN A 225 1.75 -26.11 -12.86
CA GLN A 225 2.09 -27.54 -12.77
C GLN A 225 2.63 -28.11 -14.08
N ILE A 226 2.05 -27.72 -15.22
CA ILE A 226 2.53 -28.16 -16.54
C ILE A 226 3.96 -27.68 -16.78
N ILE A 227 4.26 -26.40 -16.55
CA ILE A 227 5.61 -25.83 -16.73
C ILE A 227 6.64 -26.62 -15.91
N PHE A 228 6.39 -26.84 -14.62
CA PHE A 228 7.31 -27.57 -13.74
C PHE A 228 7.44 -29.07 -14.08
N THR A 229 6.42 -29.66 -14.71
CA THR A 229 6.48 -31.07 -15.15
C THR A 229 7.21 -31.21 -16.48
N THR A 230 7.02 -30.26 -17.41
CA THR A 230 7.71 -30.21 -18.70
C THR A 230 9.20 -29.89 -18.53
N ASP A 231 9.57 -28.98 -17.62
CA ASP A 231 10.97 -28.69 -17.31
C ASP A 231 11.68 -29.90 -16.69
N ARG A 232 10.97 -30.74 -15.92
CA ARG A 232 11.51 -32.02 -15.43
C ARG A 232 11.71 -33.07 -16.53
N LEU A 233 10.95 -33.00 -17.62
CA LEU A 233 11.06 -33.92 -18.75
C LEU A 233 12.13 -33.51 -19.77
N LEU A 234 12.53 -32.23 -19.77
CA LEU A 234 13.61 -31.71 -20.62
C LEU A 234 15.01 -31.79 -19.98
N LEU A 235 15.08 -32.13 -18.68
CA LEU A 235 16.32 -32.28 -17.90
C LEU A 235 16.69 -33.75 -17.63
N VAL A 236 16.00 -34.70 -18.26
CA VAL A 236 16.28 -36.17 -18.24
C VAL A 236 16.53 -36.63 -19.67
#